data_AF-A0A843MBX5-F1
#
_entry.id   AF-A0A843MBX5-F1
#
_cell.length_a   1.000
_cell.length_b   1.000
_cell.length_c   1.000
_cell.angle_alpha   90.00
_cell.angle_beta   90.00
_cell.angle_gamma   90.00
#
_symmetry.space_group_name_H-M   'P 1'
#
loop_
_entity.id
_entity.type
_entity.pdbx_description
1 polymer ?
#
loop_
_entity_poly.entity_id
_entity_poly.type
_entity_poly.pdbx_seq_one_letter_code
_entity_poly.pdbx_strand_id
1 'polypeptide(L)'
;MKITFLGTGGGRFSAISQRRMTGGFRIDNLNGKNYHVDPGPGALVRTYQFGFDPRNLDGVFVSHAHTDHYNDAEILIEAMTRGMTKEYGV
;
A
#
# COMPACT_ATOMS: atom_id res chain seq x y z
N MET A 1 -11.89 -12.78 -3.11
CA MET A 1 -11.59 -11.64 -2.23
C MET A 1 -10.80 -12.10 -1.02
N LYS A 2 -9.68 -11.43 -0.71
CA LYS A 2 -8.86 -11.63 0.50
C LYS A 2 -8.37 -10.26 0.98
N ILE A 3 -8.34 -10.05 2.30
CA ILE A 3 -7.74 -8.86 2.91
C ILE A 3 -6.45 -9.27 3.61
N THR A 4 -5.35 -8.55 3.33
CA THR A 4 -4.06 -8.78 4.00
C THR A 4 -3.57 -7.49 4.63
N PHE A 5 -3.36 -7.51 5.95
CA PHE A 5 -2.80 -6.38 6.68
C PHE A 5 -1.28 -6.37 6.56
N LEU A 6 -0.74 -5.35 5.89
CA LEU A 6 0.70 -5.09 5.79
C LEU A 6 1.18 -4.20 6.94
N GLY A 7 0.25 -3.53 7.60
CA GLY A 7 0.44 -2.80 8.84
C GLY A 7 -0.88 -2.63 9.59
N THR A 8 -0.78 -2.59 10.91
CA THR A 8 -1.92 -2.33 11.80
C THR A 8 -1.57 -1.31 12.89
N GLY A 9 -0.38 -0.72 12.82
CA GLY A 9 0.04 0.39 13.67
C GLY A 9 -0.47 1.71 13.11
N GLY A 10 -0.40 2.74 13.95
CA GLY A 10 -0.74 4.11 13.58
C GLY A 10 -0.11 5.10 14.55
N GLY A 11 -0.19 6.37 14.20
CA GLY A 11 0.45 7.48 14.90
C GLY A 11 1.96 7.54 14.68
N ARG A 12 2.51 8.74 14.95
CA ARG A 12 3.92 9.10 14.70
C ARG A 12 4.94 8.09 15.25
N PHE A 13 4.68 7.52 16.44
CA PHE A 13 5.64 6.62 17.08
C PHE A 13 5.66 5.22 16.45
N SER A 14 4.50 4.69 16.04
CA SER A 14 4.45 3.42 15.30
C SER A 14 5.09 3.59 13.93
N ALA A 15 4.81 4.70 13.25
CA ALA A 15 5.37 5.01 11.94
C ALA A 15 6.90 5.14 11.95
N ILE A 16 7.46 5.83 12.94
CA ILE A 16 8.93 5.99 13.03
C ILE A 16 9.59 4.69 13.49
N SER A 17 9.03 4.01 14.50
CA SER A 17 9.68 2.83 15.09
C SER A 17 9.49 1.56 14.26
N GLN A 18 8.43 1.48 13.45
CA GLN A 18 7.99 0.30 12.72
C GLN A 18 7.85 -0.99 13.57
N ARG A 19 7.86 -0.89 14.91
CA ARG A 19 7.63 -2.02 15.83
C ARG A 19 6.25 -2.64 15.64
N ARG A 20 5.27 -1.78 15.32
CA ARG A 20 4.02 -2.18 14.70
C ARG A 20 3.94 -1.50 13.35
N MET A 21 3.98 -2.31 12.30
CA MET A 21 4.05 -1.86 10.91
C MET A 21 2.85 -0.98 10.56
N THR A 22 3.07 0.02 9.71
CA THR A 22 2.06 1.01 9.28
C THR A 22 1.77 0.95 7.78
N GLY A 23 2.09 -0.16 7.10
CA GLY A 23 1.90 -0.29 5.64
C GLY A 23 0.45 -0.44 5.16
N GLY A 24 -0.55 -0.18 6.00
CA GLY A 24 -1.96 -0.33 5.67
C GLY A 24 -2.40 -1.77 5.37
N PHE A 25 -3.32 -1.93 4.44
CA PHE A 25 -3.80 -3.24 4.03
C PHE A 25 -4.09 -3.33 2.53
N ARG A 26 -4.06 -4.55 2.02
CA ARG A 26 -4.43 -4.90 0.65
C ARG A 26 -5.76 -5.61 0.61
N ILE A 27 -6.53 -5.33 -0.43
CA ILE A 27 -7.72 -6.09 -0.81
C ILE A 27 -7.41 -6.73 -2.16
N ASP A 28 -7.23 -8.04 -2.20
CA ASP A 28 -6.93 -8.79 -3.42
C ASP A 28 -8.17 -9.56 -3.91
N ASN A 29 -8.31 -9.67 -5.23
CA ASN A 29 -9.42 -10.36 -5.90
C ASN A 29 -10.82 -9.83 -5.50
N LEU A 30 -10.97 -8.51 -5.36
CA LEU A 30 -12.27 -7.85 -5.27
C LEU A 30 -12.75 -7.58 -6.70
N ASN A 31 -13.74 -8.33 -7.17
CA ASN A 31 -14.21 -8.28 -8.56
C ASN A 31 -13.07 -8.41 -9.60
N GLY A 32 -12.08 -9.25 -9.30
CA GLY A 32 -10.91 -9.46 -10.16
C GLY A 32 -9.84 -8.35 -10.10
N LYS A 33 -9.96 -7.41 -9.16
CA LYS A 33 -9.01 -6.31 -8.97
C LYS A 33 -8.33 -6.34 -7.59
N ASN A 34 -7.17 -5.70 -7.49
CA ASN A 34 -6.36 -5.59 -6.29
C ASN A 34 -6.16 -4.13 -5.90
N TYR A 35 -6.29 -3.83 -4.61
CA TYR A 35 -6.23 -2.46 -4.10
C TYR A 35 -5.33 -2.36 -2.88
N HIS A 36 -4.64 -1.24 -2.73
CA HIS A 36 -3.92 -0.89 -1.50
C HIS A 36 -4.64 0.25 -0.80
N VAL A 37 -4.90 0.10 0.48
CA VAL A 37 -5.54 1.14 1.31
C VAL A 37 -4.57 1.57 2.40
N ASP A 38 -4.38 2.88 2.50
CA ASP A 38 -3.50 3.57 3.46
C ASP A 38 -2.04 3.06 3.47
N PRO A 39 -1.29 3.19 2.35
CA PRO A 39 0.11 2.79 2.29
C PRO A 39 1.03 3.74 3.08
N GLY A 40 1.09 3.57 4.40
CA GLY A 40 2.10 4.21 5.24
C GLY A 40 3.51 3.60 5.08
N PRO A 41 4.48 4.04 5.90
CA PRO A 41 5.89 3.69 5.72
C PRO A 41 6.14 2.18 5.65
N GLY A 42 6.82 1.76 4.58
CA GLY A 42 7.21 0.38 4.34
C GLY A 42 6.15 -0.45 3.62
N ALA A 43 5.03 0.13 3.17
CA ALA A 43 4.01 -0.57 2.39
C ALA A 43 4.59 -1.24 1.13
N LEU A 44 5.51 -0.59 0.41
CA LEU A 44 6.17 -1.17 -0.77
C LEU A 44 6.95 -2.43 -0.41
N VAL A 45 7.87 -2.30 0.56
CA VAL A 45 8.75 -3.40 0.97
C VAL A 45 7.93 -4.55 1.54
N ARG A 46 6.91 -4.26 2.34
CA ARG A 46 6.04 -5.27 2.95
C ARG A 46 5.17 -6.00 1.94
N THR A 47 4.74 -5.32 0.88
CA THR A 47 4.04 -5.97 -0.24
C THR A 47 4.86 -7.15 -0.77
N TYR A 48 6.15 -6.93 -1.07
CA TYR A 48 7.04 -8.01 -1.48
C TYR A 48 7.29 -9.05 -0.39
N GLN A 49 7.54 -8.63 0.86
CA GLN A 49 7.79 -9.55 1.99
C GLN A 49 6.62 -10.52 2.24
N PHE A 50 5.40 -10.09 1.96
CA PHE A 50 4.19 -10.90 2.10
C PHE A 50 3.84 -11.69 0.82
N GLY A 51 4.73 -11.67 -0.19
CA GLY A 51 4.58 -12.45 -1.42
C GLY A 51 3.66 -11.82 -2.48
N PHE A 52 3.37 -10.53 -2.37
CA PHE A 52 2.59 -9.79 -3.37
C PHE A 52 3.47 -9.00 -4.32
N ASP A 53 2.88 -8.58 -5.44
CA ASP A 53 3.51 -7.70 -6.43
C ASP A 53 2.76 -6.36 -6.47
N PRO A 54 3.40 -5.23 -6.14
CA PRO A 54 2.76 -3.91 -6.20
C PRO A 54 2.39 -3.49 -7.63
N ARG A 55 3.01 -4.08 -8.66
CA ARG A 55 2.70 -3.80 -10.08
C ARG A 55 1.35 -4.38 -10.53
N ASN A 56 0.77 -5.26 -9.72
CA ASN A 56 -0.55 -5.86 -9.97
C ASN A 56 -1.68 -5.14 -9.21
N LEU A 57 -1.40 -3.98 -8.62
CA LEU A 57 -2.43 -3.11 -8.07
C LEU A 57 -3.25 -2.48 -9.19
N ASP A 58 -4.53 -2.26 -8.94
CA ASP A 58 -5.50 -1.59 -9.81
C ASP A 58 -6.00 -0.27 -9.21
N GLY A 59 -5.51 0.08 -8.01
CA GLY A 59 -5.80 1.35 -7.35
C GLY A 59 -5.11 1.47 -5.99
N VAL A 60 -4.86 2.71 -5.60
CA VAL A 60 -4.28 3.09 -4.31
C VAL A 60 -5.19 4.11 -3.66
N PHE A 61 -5.70 3.80 -2.47
CA PHE A 61 -6.60 4.67 -1.72
C PHE A 61 -5.93 5.18 -0.46
N VAL A 62 -5.97 6.50 -0.28
CA VAL A 62 -5.46 7.17 0.92
C VAL A 62 -6.64 7.84 1.62
N SER A 63 -6.86 7.47 2.88
CA SER A 63 -7.96 8.01 3.69
C SER A 63 -7.73 9.47 4.09
N HIS A 64 -6.51 9.83 4.48
CA HIS A 64 -6.13 11.19 4.87
C HIS A 64 -4.60 11.38 4.86
N ALA A 65 -4.15 12.64 4.93
CA ALA A 65 -2.75 13.04 4.76
C ALA A 65 -1.90 13.01 6.04
N HIS A 66 -2.02 11.95 6.86
CA HIS A 66 -1.01 11.67 7.90
C HIS A 66 0.00 10.65 7.39
N THR A 67 1.29 10.87 7.67
CA THR A 67 2.39 10.11 7.05
C THR A 67 2.28 8.62 7.29
N ASP A 68 1.72 8.19 8.42
CA ASP A 68 1.47 6.78 8.73
C ASP A 68 0.40 6.09 7.85
N HIS A 69 -0.28 6.84 6.98
CA HIS A 69 -1.29 6.36 6.03
C HIS A 69 -0.94 6.58 4.56
N TYR A 70 -0.01 7.47 4.20
CA TYR A 70 0.22 7.83 2.78
C TYR A 70 1.65 7.77 2.28
N ASN A 71 2.66 7.65 3.15
CA ASN A 71 4.07 7.86 2.79
C ASN A 71 4.60 7.04 1.59
N ASP A 72 4.05 5.85 1.37
CA ASP A 72 4.47 4.96 0.28
C ASP A 72 3.47 4.97 -0.89
N ALA A 73 2.50 5.89 -0.92
CA ALA A 73 1.50 5.96 -1.98
C ALA A 73 2.14 6.22 -3.34
N GLU A 74 3.04 7.21 -3.42
CA GLU A 74 3.67 7.65 -4.67
C GLU A 74 4.48 6.53 -5.32
N ILE A 75 5.26 5.78 -4.53
CA ILE A 75 6.08 4.69 -5.06
C ILE A 75 5.22 3.47 -5.46
N LEU A 76 4.07 3.25 -4.80
CA LEU A 76 3.11 2.23 -5.24
C LEU A 76 2.39 2.64 -6.52
N ILE A 77 2.07 3.93 -6.70
CA ILE A 77 1.53 4.46 -7.96
C ILE A 77 2.56 4.27 -9.08
N GLU A 78 3.84 4.57 -8.84
CA GLU A 78 4.91 4.33 -9.80
C GLU A 78 5.02 2.84 -10.16
N ALA A 79 4.93 1.94 -9.18
CA ALA A 79 4.94 0.50 -9.44
C ALA A 79 3.72 0.04 -10.27
N MET A 80 2.52 0.48 -9.89
CA MET A 80 1.25 0.18 -10.58
C MET A 80 1.26 0.66 -12.03
N THR A 81 1.82 1.84 -12.29
CA THR A 81 1.94 2.45 -13.63
C THR A 81 3.16 1.98 -14.42
N ARG A 82 3.92 1.01 -13.88
CA ARG A 82 5.16 0.47 -14.49
C ARG A 82 6.20 1.56 -14.77
N GLY A 83 6.53 2.33 -13.74
CA GLY A 83 7.47 3.45 -13.85
C GLY A 83 6.86 4.65 -14.56
N MET A 84 5.57 4.93 -14.34
CA MET A 84 4.83 6.03 -14.98
C MET A 84 4.76 5.94 -16.52
N THR A 85 4.99 4.75 -17.10
CA THR A 85 4.94 4.53 -18.56
C THR A 85 3.56 4.09 -19.06
N LYS A 86 2.62 3.86 -18.14
CA LYS A 86 1.23 3.46 -18.42
C LYS A 86 0.26 4.32 -17.62
N GLU A 87 -0.79 4.77 -18.30
CA GLU A 87 -1.98 5.32 -17.65
C GLU A 87 -2.80 4.14 -17.12
N TYR A 88 -2.68 3.87 -15.81
CA TYR A 88 -3.26 2.69 -15.18
C TYR A 88 -3.63 2.96 -13.72
N GLY A 89 -4.68 2.31 -13.25
CA GLY A 89 -5.18 2.41 -11.87
C GLY A 89 -6.33 3.39 -11.70
N VAL A 90 -6.82 3.48 -10.47
CA VAL A 90 -7.78 4.50 -10.00
C VAL A 90 -7.23 5.22 -8.78
#